data_AF-A0A7K4DUR5-F1
#
_entry.id   AF-A0A7K4DUR5-F1
#
_cell.length_a   1.000
_cell.length_b   1.000
_cell.length_c   1.000
_cell.angle_alpha   90.00
_cell.angle_beta   90.00
_cell.angle_gamma   90.00
#
_symmetry.space_group_name_H-M   'P 1'
#
loop_
_entity.id
_entity.type
_entity.pdbx_description
1 polymer ?
#
loop_
_entity_poly.entity_id
_entity_poly.type
_entity_poly.pdbx_seq_one_letter_code
_entity_poly.pdbx_strand_id
1 'polypeptide(L)'
;YDLDGYDKKGYNKDGYDKDGYDENGYDSNGYNEKGFNEKGYDLDGFDENGYDSNGYDKLGYDHLGYDKEGYNQEGYNKFNKKKNESHSD
;
A
#
# COMPACT_ATOMS: atom_id res chain seq x y z
N TYR A 1 -2.03 -27.36 23.31
CA TYR A 1 -0.73 -26.68 23.21
C TYR A 1 0.36 -27.70 23.54
N ASP A 2 1.42 -27.75 22.75
CA ASP A 2 2.62 -28.56 22.97
C ASP A 2 3.53 -27.92 24.04
N LEU A 3 4.73 -28.48 24.25
CA LEU A 3 5.72 -27.96 25.19
C LEU A 3 6.19 -26.54 24.83
N ASP A 4 6.08 -26.16 23.56
CA ASP A 4 6.46 -24.85 23.05
C ASP A 4 5.29 -23.85 23.11
N GLY A 5 4.09 -24.28 23.53
CA GLY A 5 2.92 -23.42 23.67
C GLY A 5 2.05 -23.29 22.41
N TYR A 6 2.17 -24.20 21.44
CA TYR A 6 1.44 -24.18 20.16
C TYR A 6 0.40 -25.30 20.05
N ASP A 7 -0.77 -25.02 19.47
CA ASP A 7 -1.85 -25.99 19.30
C ASP A 7 -1.53 -27.03 18.20
N LYS A 8 -2.47 -27.94 17.91
CA LYS A 8 -2.26 -28.97 16.87
C LYS A 8 -2.10 -28.40 15.46
N LYS A 9 -2.55 -27.17 15.24
CA LYS A 9 -2.42 -26.45 13.98
C LYS A 9 -1.14 -25.60 13.92
N GLY A 10 -0.42 -25.47 15.03
CA GLY A 10 0.82 -24.71 15.12
C GLY A 10 0.65 -23.26 15.58
N TYR A 11 -0.48 -22.89 16.20
CA TYR A 11 -0.74 -21.53 16.68
C TYR A 11 -0.70 -21.44 18.21
N ASN A 12 -0.14 -20.35 18.73
CA ASN A 12 -0.09 -20.06 20.15
C ASN A 12 -1.49 -19.67 20.70
N LYS A 13 -1.58 -19.39 22.00
CA LYS A 13 -2.84 -18.97 22.65
C LYS A 13 -3.44 -17.67 22.09
N ASP A 14 -2.60 -16.83 21.50
CA ASP A 14 -2.97 -15.54 20.94
C ASP A 14 -3.32 -15.67 19.44
N GLY A 15 -3.23 -16.88 18.88
CA GLY A 15 -3.62 -17.19 17.50
C GLY A 15 -2.50 -17.06 16.47
N TYR A 16 -1.24 -16.88 16.89
CA TYR A 16 -0.10 -16.68 16.00
C TYR A 16 0.81 -17.91 15.93
N ASP A 17 1.35 -18.20 14.76
CA ASP A 17 2.31 -19.26 14.52
C ASP A 17 3.71 -18.94 15.10
N LYS A 18 4.71 -19.76 14.76
CA LYS A 18 6.09 -19.57 15.22
C LYS A 18 6.78 -18.35 14.60
N ASP A 19 6.32 -17.94 13.43
CA ASP A 19 6.85 -16.79 12.70
C ASP A 19 6.09 -15.49 13.07
N GLY A 20 5.01 -15.60 13.85
CA GLY A 20 4.25 -14.48 14.38
C GLY A 20 3.03 -14.11 13.55
N TYR A 21 2.55 -14.98 12.66
CA TYR A 21 1.42 -14.74 11.77
C TYR A 21 0.18 -15.54 12.19
N ASP A 22 -1.00 -14.93 12.02
CA ASP A 22 -2.28 -15.58 12.25
C ASP A 22 -2.61 -16.61 11.16
N GLU A 23 -3.76 -17.27 11.27
CA GLU A 23 -4.18 -18.27 10.28
C GLU A 23 -4.42 -17.71 8.87
N ASN A 24 -4.55 -16.39 8.74
CA ASN A 24 -4.69 -15.68 7.47
C ASN A 24 -3.33 -15.15 6.95
N GLY A 25 -2.24 -15.36 7.69
CA GLY A 25 -0.89 -14.93 7.32
C GLY A 25 -0.57 -13.49 7.69
N TYR A 26 -1.26 -12.88 8.66
CA TYR A 26 -1.01 -11.51 9.13
C TYR A 26 -0.45 -11.47 10.54
N ASP A 27 0.50 -10.57 10.77
CA ASP A 27 1.09 -10.32 12.07
C ASP A 27 0.10 -9.62 13.03
N SER A 28 0.54 -9.35 14.25
CA SER A 28 -0.25 -8.62 15.24
C SER A 28 -0.62 -7.18 14.84
N ASN A 29 0.06 -6.60 13.85
CA ASN A 29 -0.25 -5.28 13.29
C ASN A 29 -1.16 -5.36 12.06
N GLY A 30 -1.53 -6.57 11.62
CA GLY A 30 -2.37 -6.80 10.45
C GLY A 30 -1.63 -6.79 9.12
N TYR A 31 -0.31 -7.02 9.11
CA TYR A 31 0.52 -7.06 7.90
C TYR A 31 1.08 -8.47 7.64
N ASN A 32 1.09 -8.88 6.38
CA ASN A 32 1.68 -10.14 5.97
C ASN A 32 3.22 -10.07 5.99
N GLU A 33 3.87 -11.19 5.68
CA GLU A 33 5.34 -11.29 5.62
C GLU A 33 6.00 -10.28 4.67
N LYS A 34 5.27 -9.85 3.63
CA LYS A 34 5.75 -8.83 2.69
C LYS A 34 5.52 -7.39 3.18
N GLY A 35 4.91 -7.21 4.35
CA GLY A 35 4.59 -5.91 4.92
C GLY A 35 3.33 -5.25 4.37
N PHE A 36 2.41 -6.02 3.77
CA PHE A 36 1.13 -5.51 3.25
C PHE A 36 -0.05 -5.98 4.10
N ASN A 37 -1.01 -5.08 4.33
CA ASN A 37 -2.26 -5.41 5.01
C ASN A 37 -3.19 -6.23 4.12
N GLU A 38 -4.35 -6.61 4.66
CA GLU A 38 -5.36 -7.40 3.94
C GLU A 38 -5.86 -6.73 2.64
N LYS A 39 -5.79 -5.41 2.57
CA LYS A 39 -6.15 -4.64 1.37
C LYS A 39 -5.01 -4.52 0.36
N GLY A 40 -3.84 -5.08 0.66
CA GLY A 40 -2.66 -5.04 -0.19
C GLY A 40 -1.85 -3.75 -0.08
N TYR A 41 -2.02 -2.96 0.99
CA TYR A 41 -1.25 -1.72 1.21
C TYR A 41 -0.22 -1.87 2.33
N ASP A 42 0.94 -1.29 2.15
CA ASP A 42 2.00 -1.20 3.14
C ASP A 42 1.63 -0.24 4.28
N LEU A 43 2.54 -0.10 5.25
CA LEU A 43 2.37 0.81 6.40
C LEU A 43 2.25 2.29 5.98
N ASP A 44 2.85 2.66 4.85
CA ASP A 44 2.78 4.00 4.28
C ASP A 44 1.48 4.21 3.47
N GLY A 45 0.67 3.16 3.26
CA GLY A 45 -0.58 3.18 2.51
C GLY A 45 -0.42 2.97 1.00
N PHE A 46 0.67 2.38 0.54
CA PHE A 46 0.96 2.11 -0.88
C PHE A 46 0.89 0.62 -1.21
N ASP A 47 0.38 0.30 -2.39
CA ASP A 47 0.33 -1.07 -2.90
C ASP A 47 1.71 -1.58 -3.32
N GLU A 48 1.77 -2.84 -3.77
CA GLU A 48 3.02 -3.45 -4.25
C GLU A 48 3.66 -2.71 -5.44
N ASN A 49 2.88 -1.91 -6.16
CA ASN A 49 3.33 -1.09 -7.29
C ASN A 49 3.72 0.34 -6.85
N GLY A 50 3.57 0.67 -5.56
CA GLY A 50 3.90 1.97 -4.99
C GLY A 50 2.81 3.02 -5.13
N TYR A 51 1.54 2.64 -5.33
CA TYR A 51 0.40 3.55 -5.47
C TYR A 51 -0.56 3.50 -4.27
N ASP A 52 -1.07 4.65 -3.86
CA ASP A 52 -2.07 4.76 -2.80
C ASP A 52 -3.43 4.21 -3.24
N SER A 53 -4.41 4.21 -2.33
CA SER A 53 -5.77 3.78 -2.63
C SER A 53 -6.49 4.62 -3.70
N ASN A 54 -5.95 5.79 -4.05
CA ASN A 54 -6.46 6.66 -5.10
C ASN A 54 -5.70 6.48 -6.43
N GLY A 55 -4.71 5.58 -6.48
CA GLY A 55 -3.90 5.31 -7.65
C GLY A 55 -2.75 6.30 -7.86
N TYR A 56 -2.28 6.99 -6.83
CA TYR A 56 -1.16 7.95 -6.90
C TYR A 56 0.07 7.46 -6.15
N ASP A 57 1.25 7.67 -6.73
CA ASP A 57 2.52 7.32 -6.12
C ASP A 57 2.88 8.25 -4.94
N LYS A 58 4.02 7.98 -4.30
CA LYS A 58 4.56 8.81 -3.19
C LYS A 58 4.80 10.27 -3.58
N LEU A 59 4.91 10.59 -4.87
CA LEU A 59 5.09 11.93 -5.40
C LEU A 59 3.75 12.58 -5.80
N GLY A 60 2.64 11.85 -5.73
CA GLY A 60 1.30 12.33 -6.07
C GLY A 60 0.95 12.20 -7.55
N TYR A 61 1.63 11.32 -8.31
CA TYR A 61 1.37 11.06 -9.73
C TYR A 61 0.71 9.71 -9.96
N ASP A 62 -0.25 9.67 -10.89
CA ASP A 62 -0.90 8.43 -11.31
C ASP A 62 0.03 7.54 -12.14
N HIS A 63 -0.45 6.36 -12.52
CA HIS A 63 0.31 5.42 -13.36
C HIS A 63 0.64 5.94 -14.77
N LEU A 64 0.06 7.08 -15.18
CA LEU A 64 0.36 7.79 -16.42
C LEU A 64 1.32 8.96 -16.21
N GLY A 65 1.73 9.22 -14.96
CA GLY A 65 2.63 10.30 -14.58
C GLY A 65 1.94 11.65 -14.41
N TYR A 66 0.62 11.70 -14.14
CA TYR A 66 -0.13 12.94 -13.94
C TYR A 66 -0.63 13.10 -12.50
N ASP A 67 -0.56 14.33 -11.98
CA ASP A 67 -1.07 14.68 -10.66
C ASP A 67 -2.61 14.65 -10.62
N LYS A 68 -3.18 14.91 -9.45
CA LYS A 68 -4.64 15.01 -9.25
C LYS A 68 -5.31 16.09 -10.11
N GLU A 69 -4.55 17.05 -10.62
CA GLU A 69 -5.01 18.11 -11.51
C GLU A 69 -4.81 17.77 -13.00
N GLY A 70 -4.23 16.60 -13.30
CA GLY A 70 -3.98 16.12 -14.66
C GLY A 70 -2.71 16.68 -15.31
N TYR A 71 -1.72 17.10 -14.52
CA TYR A 71 -0.43 17.62 -15.00
C TYR A 71 0.74 16.73 -14.61
N ASN A 72 1.68 16.55 -15.52
CA ASN A 72 2.90 15.80 -15.26
C ASN A 72 3.88 16.61 -14.39
N GLN A 73 5.01 16.00 -14.06
CA GLN A 73 6.07 16.63 -13.26
C GLN A 73 6.63 17.92 -13.88
N GLU A 74 6.54 18.08 -15.21
CA GLU A 74 6.94 19.29 -15.93
C GLU A 74 5.83 20.35 -15.98
N GLY A 75 4.64 20.04 -15.47
CA GLY A 75 3.48 20.92 -15.46
C GLY A 75 2.67 20.91 -16.76
N TYR A 76 2.76 19.87 -17.59
CA TYR A 76 1.97 19.71 -18.81
C TYR A 76 0.88 18.66 -18.65
N ASN A 77 -0.31 18.94 -19.17
CA ASN A 77 -1.38 17.95 -19.23
C ASN A 77 -1.24 17.02 -20.45
N LYS A 78 -2.12 16.02 -20.56
CA LYS A 78 -2.15 15.07 -21.69
C LYS A 78 -2.33 15.68 -23.09
N PHE A 79 -2.66 16.97 -23.17
CA PHE A 79 -2.76 17.74 -24.42
C PHE A 79 -1.57 18.69 -24.63
N ASN A 80 -0.50 18.51 -23.87
CA ASN A 80 0.70 19.35 -23.88
C ASN A 80 0.45 20.83 -23.51
N LYS A 81 -0.60 21.13 -22.73
CA LYS A 81 -0.88 22.48 -22.20
C LYS A 81 -0.28 22.66 -20.81
N LYS A 82 0.31 23.83 -20.55
CA LYS A 82 1.01 24.12 -19.29
C LYS A 82 0.03 24.57 -18.20
N LYS A 83 0.24 24.10 -16.96
CA LYS A 83 -0.58 24.41 -15.76
C LYS A 83 -0.79 25.91 -15.53
N ASN A 84 0.19 26.74 -15.90
CA ASN A 84 0.18 28.19 -15.68
C ASN A 84 -0.39 29.00 -16.87
N GLU A 85 -0.85 28.37 -17.94
CA GLU A 85 -1.52 29.06 -19.06
C GLU A 85 -3.04 29.20 -18.86
N SER A 86 -3.59 28.68 -17.75
CA SER A 86 -5.02 28.67 -17.44
C SER A 86 -5.52 29.87 -16.63
N HIS A 87 -4.68 30.87 -16.35
CA HIS A 87 -5.02 32.04 -15.53
C HIS A 87 -5.07 33.37 -16.31
N SER A 88 -5.30 33.32 -17.62
CA SER A 88 -5.56 34.51 -18.44
C SER A 88 -7.03 34.56 -18.86
N ASP A 89 -7.92 34.86 -17.92
CA ASP A 89 -9.25 35.41 -18.18
C ASP A 89 -9.51 36.60 -17.23
#